data_AF-A0A7S0SCC4-F1
#
_entry.id   AF-A0A7S0SCC4-F1
#
_cell.length_a   1.000
_cell.length_b   1.000
_cell.length_c   1.000
_cell.angle_alpha   90.00
_cell.angle_beta   90.00
_cell.angle_gamma   90.00
#
_symmetry.space_group_name_H-M   'P 1'
#
loop_
_entity.id
_entity.type
_entity.pdbx_description
1 polymer ?
#
loop_
_entity_poly.entity_id
_entity_poly.type
_entity_poly.pdbx_seq_one_letter_code
_entity_poly.pdbx_strand_id
1 'polypeptide(L)'
;MDNDPVRLGEQGWKGRYYGAKMHATEETADAVVRGMVEEYVRGLTWVCRYYYEGCCSWNWYYPFHYAPFATDLVNLESINMSFDLGEPFRPFEQLMGVLPAASAHALPPAFHPLMMDEDSPIIDFYPTQFDLDMNGKRFAWQAVALLPWIDETRLLAETRSLDSTLTGEETRRNTINLETLLVHVSHGLSREIYELEDDVGADTRGAARFETTKFMTAAASGCMNGEMVLVGGETCPTRMPTPMKCMADIENNQVLAVCFKLPGPLERFVPPVLMPGAMLPDPVVGERDMPPPPKLWHEDAPRGPHQSREMPHPSRPQGGQPMGLGGGGGGGGGGGGGDG
;
A
#
# COMPACT_ATOMS: atom_id res chain seq x y z
N MET A 1 12.36 -14.42 28.19
CA MET A 1 11.78 -13.08 28.48
C MET A 1 12.65 -12.29 29.45
N ASP A 2 13.47 -12.93 30.29
CA ASP A 2 14.29 -12.26 31.32
C ASP A 2 15.46 -11.38 30.83
N ASN A 3 15.56 -11.10 29.52
CA ASN A 3 16.67 -10.33 28.94
C ASN A 3 16.20 -9.19 28.01
N ASP A 4 14.93 -8.77 28.09
CA ASP A 4 14.48 -7.56 27.40
C ASP A 4 15.07 -6.31 28.09
N PRO A 5 15.88 -5.49 27.41
CA PRO A 5 16.46 -4.29 28.02
C PRO A 5 15.41 -3.22 28.36
N VAL A 6 14.23 -3.23 27.72
CA VAL A 6 13.19 -2.22 27.94
C VAL A 6 12.44 -2.47 29.24
N ARG A 7 12.06 -3.73 29.51
CA ARG A 7 11.29 -4.15 30.69
C ARG A 7 10.02 -3.33 30.88
N LEU A 8 9.11 -3.42 29.92
CA LEU A 8 7.81 -2.76 29.98
C LEU A 8 7.06 -3.15 31.25
N GLY A 9 6.50 -2.17 31.96
CA GLY A 9 5.78 -2.35 33.22
C GLY A 9 6.60 -2.09 34.49
N GLU A 10 7.93 -2.08 34.40
CA GLU A 10 8.81 -1.73 35.54
C GLU A 10 9.14 -0.23 35.57
N GLN A 11 9.25 0.39 36.75
CA GLN A 11 9.59 1.82 36.88
C GLN A 11 10.77 2.21 35.99
N GLY A 12 10.63 3.33 35.25
CA GLY A 12 11.64 3.81 34.30
C GLY A 12 11.61 3.15 32.91
N TRP A 13 10.63 2.29 32.60
CA TRP A 13 10.51 1.61 31.30
C TRP A 13 10.50 2.56 30.10
N LYS A 14 9.90 3.73 30.25
CA LYS A 14 9.78 4.72 29.18
C LYS A 14 11.13 5.30 28.76
N GLY A 15 11.96 5.68 29.74
CA GLY A 15 13.33 6.13 29.49
C GLY A 15 14.19 5.02 28.89
N ARG A 16 14.07 3.78 29.41
CA ARG A 16 14.77 2.62 28.82
C ARG A 16 14.36 2.33 27.39
N TYR A 17 13.07 2.47 27.06
CA TYR A 17 12.59 2.30 25.69
C TYR A 17 13.24 3.30 24.74
N TYR A 18 13.11 4.60 25.00
CA TYR A 18 13.66 5.62 24.11
C TYR A 18 15.20 5.58 24.06
N GLY A 19 15.87 5.28 25.17
CA GLY A 19 17.32 5.09 25.20
C GLY A 19 17.77 3.86 24.42
N ALA A 20 17.07 2.73 24.53
CA ALA A 20 17.46 1.50 23.83
C ALA A 20 17.09 1.49 22.35
N LYS A 21 15.94 2.08 21.97
CA LYS A 21 15.39 2.00 20.61
C LYS A 21 15.77 3.18 19.72
N MET A 22 15.90 4.38 20.31
CA MET A 22 16.20 5.62 19.59
C MET A 22 17.53 6.23 19.97
N HIS A 23 18.32 5.55 20.81
CA HIS A 23 19.58 6.06 21.35
C HIS A 23 19.45 7.44 22.01
N ALA A 24 18.27 7.72 22.58
CA ALA A 24 18.00 8.99 23.24
C ALA A 24 18.77 9.10 24.57
N THR A 25 19.39 10.24 24.81
CA THR A 25 20.05 10.58 26.08
C THR A 25 19.12 11.44 26.93
N GLU A 26 19.46 11.68 28.20
CA GLU A 26 18.67 12.58 29.05
C GLU A 26 18.54 14.00 28.45
N GLU A 27 19.55 14.43 27.69
CA GLU A 27 19.55 15.75 27.04
C GLU A 27 18.72 15.79 25.75
N THR A 28 18.62 14.67 25.02
CA THR A 28 17.93 14.61 23.72
C THR A 28 16.55 13.99 23.77
N ALA A 29 16.17 13.32 24.87
CA ALA A 29 14.94 12.55 24.99
C ALA A 29 13.69 13.34 24.60
N ASP A 30 13.52 14.54 25.14
CA ASP A 30 12.32 15.35 24.86
C ASP A 30 12.20 15.71 23.38
N ALA A 31 13.31 16.08 22.73
CA ALA A 31 13.34 16.42 21.31
C ALA A 31 13.08 15.18 20.43
N VAL A 32 13.68 14.03 20.75
CA VAL A 32 13.47 12.77 20.03
C VAL A 32 12.02 12.33 20.13
N VAL A 33 11.47 12.29 21.35
CA VAL A 33 10.07 11.92 21.59
C VAL A 33 9.15 12.88 20.86
N ARG A 34 9.43 14.19 20.91
CA ARG A 34 8.62 15.18 20.22
C ARG A 34 8.63 14.97 18.71
N GLY A 35 9.80 14.80 18.09
CA GLY A 35 9.93 14.53 16.66
C GLY A 35 9.21 13.25 16.24
N MET A 36 9.30 12.18 17.05
CA MET A 36 8.56 10.94 16.82
C MET A 36 7.05 11.15 16.84
N VAL A 37 6.53 11.92 17.81
CA VAL A 37 5.09 12.23 17.92
C VAL A 37 4.63 13.04 16.71
N GLU A 38 5.40 14.05 16.31
CA GLU A 38 5.11 14.86 15.12
C GLU A 38 4.99 14.01 13.87
N GLU A 39 6.01 13.21 13.57
CA GLU A 39 6.00 12.37 12.37
C GLU A 39 4.98 11.22 12.47
N TYR A 40 4.70 10.69 13.66
CA TYR A 40 3.70 9.64 13.83
C TYR A 40 2.30 10.17 13.54
N VAL A 41 1.96 11.36 14.05
CA VAL A 41 0.67 12.02 13.80
C VAL A 41 0.56 12.47 12.34
N ARG A 42 1.64 12.99 11.75
CA ARG A 42 1.69 13.25 10.30
C ARG A 42 1.41 11.97 9.52
N GLY A 43 2.00 10.84 9.92
CA GLY A 43 1.73 9.55 9.28
C GLY A 43 0.29 9.08 9.38
N LEU A 44 -0.37 9.25 10.52
CA LEU A 44 -1.80 8.97 10.64
C LEU A 44 -2.62 9.84 9.67
N THR A 45 -2.32 11.13 9.58
CA THR A 45 -2.98 12.05 8.63
C THR A 45 -2.69 11.67 7.19
N TRP A 46 -1.45 11.32 6.86
CA TRP A 46 -1.05 10.87 5.52
C TRP A 46 -1.83 9.61 5.12
N VAL A 47 -1.94 8.62 6.01
CA VAL A 47 -2.72 7.40 5.77
C VAL A 47 -4.20 7.73 5.59
N CYS A 48 -4.79 8.54 6.46
CA CYS A 48 -6.19 8.96 6.30
C CYS A 48 -6.42 9.62 4.93
N ARG A 49 -5.58 10.59 4.54
CA ARG A 49 -5.68 11.23 3.23
C ARG A 49 -5.48 10.23 2.09
N TYR A 50 -4.51 9.33 2.21
CA TYR A 50 -4.28 8.29 1.20
C TYR A 50 -5.54 7.50 0.86
N TYR A 51 -6.33 7.13 1.88
CA TYR A 51 -7.57 6.36 1.69
C TYR A 51 -8.76 7.19 1.18
N TYR A 52 -8.90 8.45 1.59
CA TYR A 52 -10.09 9.26 1.28
C TYR A 52 -9.89 10.29 0.14
N GLU A 53 -8.66 10.76 -0.04
CA GLU A 53 -8.29 11.85 -0.96
C GLU A 53 -7.23 11.41 -1.99
N GLY A 54 -6.58 10.27 -1.78
CA GLY A 54 -5.43 9.80 -2.54
C GLY A 54 -4.09 10.23 -1.93
N CYS A 55 -2.99 9.89 -2.60
CA CYS A 55 -1.64 10.18 -2.12
C CYS A 55 -1.42 11.70 -1.98
N CYS A 56 -1.15 12.17 -0.76
CA CYS A 56 -0.88 13.58 -0.48
C CYS A 56 0.61 13.93 -0.43
N SER A 57 1.50 12.93 -0.44
CA SER A 57 2.95 13.08 -0.58
C SER A 57 3.58 11.77 -0.99
N TRP A 58 4.30 11.76 -2.12
CA TRP A 58 5.09 10.62 -2.57
C TRP A 58 6.40 10.46 -1.78
N ASN A 59 6.90 11.57 -1.21
CA ASN A 59 8.22 11.63 -0.59
C ASN A 59 8.17 11.44 0.93
N TRP A 60 7.01 11.70 1.56
CA TRP A 60 6.87 11.56 3.00
C TRP A 60 6.95 10.10 3.44
N TYR A 61 7.73 9.84 4.48
CA TYR A 61 7.81 8.56 5.19
C TYR A 61 7.96 8.81 6.68
N TYR A 62 7.69 7.78 7.50
CA TYR A 62 7.93 7.84 8.94
C TYR A 62 9.40 7.51 9.25
N PRO A 63 10.24 8.44 9.73
CA PRO A 63 11.69 8.27 9.79
C PRO A 63 12.18 7.58 11.08
N PHE A 64 11.37 6.70 11.65
CA PHE A 64 11.73 5.92 12.83
C PHE A 64 11.26 4.46 12.68
N HIS A 65 12.05 3.51 13.17
CA HIS A 65 11.67 2.09 13.11
C HIS A 65 10.60 1.71 14.16
N TYR A 66 10.36 2.57 15.15
CA TYR A 66 9.43 2.30 16.25
C TYR A 66 8.50 3.48 16.52
N ALA A 67 7.33 3.19 17.09
CA ALA A 67 6.32 4.18 17.44
C ALA A 67 6.58 4.85 18.80
N PRO A 68 6.07 6.07 19.05
CA PRO A 68 6.03 6.65 20.38
C PRO A 68 4.95 5.97 21.24
N PHE A 69 4.97 6.19 22.56
CA PHE A 69 3.88 5.74 23.42
C PHE A 69 2.65 6.64 23.29
N ALA A 70 1.47 6.07 23.49
CA ALA A 70 0.21 6.83 23.50
C ALA A 70 0.21 7.97 24.54
N THR A 71 0.91 7.79 25.67
CA THR A 71 1.06 8.84 26.70
C THR A 71 1.85 10.06 26.24
N ASP A 72 2.61 9.95 25.14
CA ASP A 72 3.38 11.05 24.54
C ASP A 72 2.58 11.83 23.49
N LEU A 73 1.40 11.33 23.08
CA LEU A 73 0.53 11.96 22.10
C LEU A 73 -0.25 13.14 22.73
N VAL A 74 0.49 14.18 23.11
CA VAL A 74 -0.02 15.42 23.71
C VAL A 74 0.39 16.62 22.86
N ASN A 75 -0.33 17.75 23.00
CA ASN A 75 -0.08 18.98 22.23
C ASN A 75 -0.04 18.70 20.71
N LEU A 76 -1.12 18.10 20.21
CA LEU A 76 -1.21 17.65 18.82
C LEU A 76 -1.64 18.78 17.87
N GLU A 77 -2.33 19.77 18.41
CA GLU A 77 -2.85 20.93 17.71
C GLU A 77 -1.76 21.84 17.12
N SER A 78 -0.53 21.76 17.61
CA SER A 78 0.62 22.53 17.11
C SER A 78 1.37 21.84 15.96
N ILE A 79 1.01 20.59 15.62
CA ILE A 79 1.70 19.81 14.60
C ILE A 79 1.31 20.32 13.21
N ASN A 80 2.31 20.67 12.40
CA ASN A 80 2.08 21.04 11.02
C ASN A 80 1.72 19.80 10.17
N MET A 81 0.57 19.85 9.50
CA MET A 81 0.05 18.77 8.64
C MET A 81 0.14 19.10 7.15
N SER A 82 1.02 20.03 6.76
CA SER A 82 1.32 20.29 5.36
C SER A 82 2.15 19.14 4.77
N PHE A 83 1.75 18.72 3.57
CA PHE A 83 2.46 17.73 2.78
C PHE A 83 2.80 18.37 1.44
N ASP A 84 4.02 18.13 0.97
CA ASP A 84 4.38 18.40 -0.41
C ASP A 84 4.08 17.14 -1.23
N LEU A 85 3.36 17.30 -2.33
CA LEU A 85 2.91 16.15 -3.12
C LEU A 85 4.12 15.40 -3.68
N GLY A 86 5.14 16.12 -4.15
CA GLY A 86 6.28 15.52 -4.84
C GLY A 86 5.86 14.77 -6.11
N GLU A 87 6.72 13.87 -6.56
CA GLU A 87 6.49 13.02 -7.73
C GLU A 87 6.80 11.56 -7.36
N PRO A 88 6.07 10.59 -7.93
CA PRO A 88 6.44 9.20 -7.75
C PRO A 88 7.82 8.93 -8.37
N PHE A 89 8.62 8.11 -7.70
CA PHE A 89 9.86 7.59 -8.28
C PHE A 89 9.60 6.87 -9.60
N ARG A 90 10.53 7.03 -10.55
CA ARG A 90 10.57 6.21 -11.75
C ARG A 90 10.81 4.74 -11.37
N PRO A 91 10.37 3.77 -12.19
CA PRO A 91 10.51 2.35 -11.88
C PRO A 91 11.92 1.95 -11.43
N PHE A 92 12.99 2.41 -12.08
CA PHE A 92 14.35 2.05 -11.66
C PHE A 92 14.80 2.76 -10.39
N GLU A 93 14.39 4.01 -10.18
CA GLU A 93 14.64 4.75 -8.92
C GLU A 93 13.99 3.99 -7.75
N GLN A 94 12.74 3.53 -7.92
CA GLN A 94 12.02 2.73 -6.93
C GLN A 94 12.63 1.35 -6.71
N LEU A 95 13.13 0.68 -7.76
CA LEU A 95 13.83 -0.60 -7.61
C LEU A 95 15.14 -0.43 -6.85
N MET A 96 15.91 0.62 -7.12
CA MET A 96 17.11 0.96 -6.36
C MET A 96 16.80 1.32 -4.91
N GLY A 97 15.63 1.91 -4.65
CA GLY A 97 15.16 2.24 -3.31
C GLY A 97 14.62 1.05 -2.48
N VAL A 98 14.38 -0.12 -3.09
CA VAL A 98 13.68 -1.25 -2.44
C VAL A 98 14.49 -2.55 -2.49
N LEU A 99 15.20 -2.82 -3.59
CA LEU A 99 15.86 -4.10 -3.77
C LEU A 99 17.18 -4.17 -2.99
N PRO A 100 17.52 -5.34 -2.41
CA PRO A 100 18.87 -5.59 -1.94
C PRO A 100 19.82 -5.83 -3.13
N ALA A 101 21.12 -5.67 -2.92
CA ALA A 101 22.15 -5.89 -3.94
C ALA A 101 22.07 -7.28 -4.62
N ALA A 102 21.68 -8.32 -3.88
CA ALA A 102 21.48 -9.67 -4.43
C ALA A 102 20.44 -9.74 -5.57
N SER A 103 19.53 -8.76 -5.64
CA SER A 103 18.47 -8.67 -6.65
C SER A 103 18.79 -7.68 -7.77
N ALA A 104 20.04 -7.22 -7.92
CA ALA A 104 20.43 -6.24 -8.94
C ALA A 104 20.10 -6.70 -10.38
N HIS A 105 20.02 -8.00 -10.63
CA HIS A 105 19.61 -8.57 -11.93
C HIS A 105 18.24 -8.08 -12.44
N ALA A 106 17.39 -7.52 -11.58
CA ALA A 106 16.12 -6.88 -11.97
C ALA A 106 16.30 -5.50 -12.65
N LEU A 107 17.48 -4.88 -12.48
CA LEU A 107 17.85 -3.58 -13.03
C LEU A 107 18.74 -3.73 -14.28
N PRO A 108 18.84 -2.68 -15.13
CA PRO A 108 19.86 -2.61 -16.18
C PRO A 108 21.27 -2.85 -15.63
N PRO A 109 22.18 -3.51 -16.39
CA PRO A 109 23.55 -3.78 -15.94
C PRO A 109 24.33 -2.54 -15.49
N ALA A 110 24.04 -1.36 -16.07
CA ALA A 110 24.69 -0.10 -15.70
C ALA A 110 24.43 0.32 -14.23
N PHE A 111 23.35 -0.17 -13.61
CA PHE A 111 22.98 0.18 -12.23
C PHE A 111 23.62 -0.76 -11.20
N HIS A 112 24.09 -1.94 -11.60
CA HIS A 112 24.61 -2.95 -10.66
C HIS A 112 25.80 -2.44 -9.83
N PRO A 113 26.77 -1.70 -10.41
CA PRO A 113 27.88 -1.12 -9.65
C PRO A 113 27.43 -0.25 -8.47
N LEU A 114 26.33 0.50 -8.62
CA LEU A 114 25.82 1.37 -7.54
C LEU A 114 25.42 0.59 -6.28
N MET A 115 25.04 -0.69 -6.42
CA MET A 115 24.63 -1.54 -5.29
C MET A 115 25.74 -2.47 -4.78
N MET A 116 26.81 -2.67 -5.56
CA MET A 116 27.78 -3.75 -5.34
C MET A 116 29.22 -3.26 -5.17
N ASP A 117 29.61 -2.16 -5.82
CA ASP A 117 30.97 -1.66 -5.74
C ASP A 117 31.18 -0.91 -4.43
N GLU A 118 32.27 -1.22 -3.73
CA GLU A 118 32.62 -0.57 -2.46
C GLU A 118 32.88 0.93 -2.60
N ASP A 119 33.25 1.37 -3.81
CA ASP A 119 33.47 2.78 -4.15
C ASP A 119 32.18 3.51 -4.57
N SER A 120 31.02 2.84 -4.58
CA SER A 120 29.74 3.47 -4.94
C SER A 120 29.39 4.60 -3.94
N PRO A 121 28.98 5.79 -4.43
CA PRO A 121 28.59 6.91 -3.56
C PRO A 121 27.37 6.63 -2.68
N ILE A 122 26.64 5.55 -2.92
CA ILE A 122 25.43 5.14 -2.20
C ILE A 122 25.51 3.68 -1.69
N ILE A 123 26.71 3.12 -1.56
CA ILE A 123 26.90 1.74 -1.10
C ILE A 123 26.36 1.50 0.32
N ASP A 124 26.33 2.53 1.15
CA ASP A 124 25.78 2.51 2.51
C ASP A 124 24.28 2.17 2.57
N PHE A 125 23.55 2.30 1.46
CA PHE A 125 22.14 1.90 1.38
C PHE A 125 21.95 0.38 1.30
N TYR A 126 22.99 -0.39 0.96
CA TYR A 126 22.89 -1.82 0.66
C TYR A 126 23.73 -2.70 1.60
N PRO A 127 23.47 -2.68 2.92
CA PRO A 127 24.22 -3.50 3.85
C PRO A 127 24.00 -5.00 3.58
N THR A 128 25.07 -5.77 3.56
CA THR A 128 25.00 -7.24 3.42
C THR A 128 24.51 -7.94 4.69
N GLN A 129 24.68 -7.27 5.84
CA GLN A 129 24.22 -7.71 7.15
C GLN A 129 23.53 -6.55 7.86
N PHE A 130 22.38 -6.81 8.47
CA PHE A 130 21.64 -5.83 9.26
C PHE A 130 20.96 -6.54 10.44
N ASP A 131 20.67 -5.77 11.49
CA ASP A 131 20.11 -6.31 12.71
C ASP A 131 18.60 -6.51 12.62
N LEU A 132 18.13 -7.58 13.26
CA LEU A 132 16.71 -7.87 13.45
C LEU A 132 16.36 -7.70 14.93
N ASP A 133 15.56 -6.69 15.25
CA ASP A 133 15.03 -6.53 16.60
C ASP A 133 13.71 -7.27 16.75
N MET A 134 13.71 -8.34 17.53
CA MET A 134 12.50 -9.12 17.82
C MET A 134 11.41 -8.29 18.51
N ASN A 135 11.76 -7.22 19.23
CA ASN A 135 10.82 -6.29 19.89
C ASN A 135 9.66 -6.99 20.63
N GLY A 136 9.98 -8.03 21.42
CA GLY A 136 9.00 -8.83 22.18
C GLY A 136 8.14 -9.80 21.34
N LYS A 137 8.39 -9.91 20.03
CA LYS A 137 7.69 -10.83 19.12
C LYS A 137 8.33 -12.22 19.11
N ARG A 138 7.58 -13.20 18.61
CA ARG A 138 7.95 -14.62 18.65
C ARG A 138 8.73 -15.06 17.41
N PHE A 139 8.36 -14.54 16.24
CA PHE A 139 8.89 -15.03 14.96
C PHE A 139 9.66 -13.93 14.23
N ALA A 140 10.71 -14.31 13.49
CA ALA A 140 11.61 -13.36 12.82
C ALA A 140 10.90 -12.46 11.80
N TRP A 141 9.85 -12.95 11.13
CA TRP A 141 9.04 -12.13 10.21
C TRP A 141 8.20 -11.04 10.91
N GLN A 142 8.13 -11.08 12.25
CA GLN A 142 7.55 -10.02 13.08
C GLN A 142 8.61 -9.06 13.63
N ALA A 143 9.90 -9.37 13.45
CA ALA A 143 10.99 -8.53 13.91
C ALA A 143 11.07 -7.26 13.07
N VAL A 144 11.62 -6.21 13.68
CA VAL A 144 11.93 -4.96 13.03
C VAL A 144 13.29 -5.10 12.34
N ALA A 145 13.33 -4.93 11.02
CA ALA A 145 14.57 -4.88 10.27
C ALA A 145 15.22 -3.50 10.40
N LEU A 146 16.40 -3.43 11.00
CA LEU A 146 17.13 -2.19 11.23
C LEU A 146 17.99 -1.84 10.02
N LEU A 147 17.31 -1.43 8.95
CA LEU A 147 17.93 -0.93 7.73
C LEU A 147 18.14 0.59 7.82
N PRO A 148 19.20 1.12 7.18
CA PRO A 148 19.37 2.56 7.04
C PRO A 148 18.26 3.14 6.15
N TRP A 149 17.90 4.40 6.41
CA TRP A 149 17.00 5.14 5.53
C TRP A 149 17.76 5.64 4.31
N ILE A 150 17.12 5.56 3.14
CA ILE A 150 17.69 6.04 1.89
C ILE A 150 17.55 7.55 1.81
N ASP A 151 18.65 8.23 1.49
CA ASP A 151 18.62 9.64 1.11
C ASP A 151 18.17 9.77 -0.34
N GLU A 152 16.95 10.26 -0.54
CA GLU A 152 16.33 10.48 -1.85
C GLU A 152 17.22 11.31 -2.78
N THR A 153 17.84 12.38 -2.27
CA THR A 153 18.61 13.29 -3.12
C THR A 153 19.86 12.61 -3.66
N ARG A 154 20.55 11.84 -2.81
CA ARG A 154 21.71 11.03 -3.20
C ARG A 154 21.32 9.93 -4.19
N LEU A 155 20.23 9.20 -3.91
CA LEU A 155 19.75 8.14 -4.77
C LEU A 155 19.45 8.66 -6.18
N LEU A 156 18.64 9.73 -6.27
CA LEU A 156 18.21 10.29 -7.55
C LEU A 156 19.36 10.89 -8.35
N ALA A 157 20.36 11.47 -7.69
CA ALA A 157 21.55 12.00 -8.36
C ALA A 157 22.32 10.89 -9.09
N GLU A 158 22.58 9.77 -8.41
CA GLU A 158 23.32 8.65 -8.99
C GLU A 158 22.50 7.93 -10.07
N THR A 159 21.22 7.64 -9.83
CA THR A 159 20.39 6.91 -10.81
C THR A 159 20.15 7.70 -12.08
N ARG A 160 19.90 9.01 -11.98
CA ARG A 160 19.65 9.87 -13.16
C ARG A 160 20.92 10.14 -13.97
N SER A 161 22.11 10.05 -13.36
CA SER A 161 23.37 10.14 -14.10
C SER A 161 23.51 9.04 -15.16
N LEU A 162 22.85 7.89 -14.93
CA LEU A 162 22.84 6.73 -15.82
C LEU A 162 21.76 6.80 -16.91
N ASP A 163 20.89 7.81 -16.94
CA ASP A 163 19.80 7.91 -17.93
C ASP A 163 20.32 7.82 -19.37
N SER A 164 21.51 8.37 -19.63
CA SER A 164 22.17 8.32 -20.96
C SER A 164 22.65 6.93 -21.39
N THR A 165 22.78 6.00 -20.44
CA THR A 165 23.24 4.62 -20.70
C THR A 165 22.09 3.68 -21.06
N LEU A 166 20.84 4.11 -20.83
CA LEU A 166 19.66 3.29 -21.04
C LEU A 166 19.40 3.04 -22.53
N THR A 167 19.10 1.80 -22.87
CA THR A 167 18.55 1.47 -24.18
C THR A 167 17.14 2.03 -24.35
N GLY A 168 16.65 2.12 -25.59
CA GLY A 168 15.28 2.61 -25.84
C GLY A 168 14.18 1.78 -25.15
N GLU A 169 14.39 0.46 -25.00
CA GLU A 169 13.48 -0.41 -24.24
C GLU A 169 13.53 -0.08 -22.74
N GLU A 170 14.73 0.10 -22.19
CA GLU A 170 14.95 0.41 -20.78
C GLU A 170 14.38 1.78 -20.41
N THR A 171 14.59 2.78 -21.25
CA THR A 171 13.96 4.10 -21.11
C THR A 171 12.45 3.97 -21.07
N ARG A 172 11.84 3.18 -21.97
CA ARG A 172 10.38 2.97 -22.02
C ARG A 172 9.83 2.26 -20.77
N ARG A 173 10.55 1.31 -20.17
CA ARG A 173 10.11 0.68 -18.90
C ARG A 173 10.44 1.53 -17.67
N ASN A 174 11.27 2.57 -17.80
CA ASN A 174 11.55 3.55 -16.76
C ASN A 174 10.67 4.81 -16.83
N THR A 175 9.62 4.83 -17.66
CA THR A 175 8.64 5.92 -17.74
C THR A 175 7.33 5.56 -17.05
N ILE A 176 6.66 6.58 -16.52
CA ILE A 176 5.28 6.46 -16.02
C ILE A 176 4.34 6.45 -17.22
N ASN A 177 3.58 5.37 -17.37
CA ASN A 177 2.65 5.17 -18.48
C ASN A 177 1.21 5.41 -18.03
N LEU A 178 0.33 5.65 -18.99
CA LEU A 178 -1.11 5.73 -18.78
C LEU A 178 -1.74 4.33 -18.83
N GLU A 179 -2.89 4.20 -18.18
CA GLU A 179 -3.75 3.04 -18.27
C GLU A 179 -4.23 2.84 -19.72
N THR A 180 -4.43 1.60 -20.15
CA THR A 180 -4.95 1.29 -21.48
C THR A 180 -6.39 0.80 -21.39
N LEU A 181 -7.29 1.45 -22.13
CA LEU A 181 -8.66 1.02 -22.34
C LEU A 181 -8.76 0.22 -23.64
N LEU A 182 -9.28 -0.99 -23.54
CA LEU A 182 -9.51 -1.90 -24.66
C LEU A 182 -11.00 -1.93 -25.00
N VAL A 183 -11.34 -1.65 -26.25
CA VAL A 183 -12.72 -1.47 -26.71
C VAL A 183 -12.95 -2.31 -27.96
N HIS A 184 -13.92 -3.21 -27.93
CA HIS A 184 -14.32 -3.92 -29.15
C HIS A 184 -14.93 -2.95 -30.17
N VAL A 185 -14.67 -3.12 -31.46
CA VAL A 185 -15.17 -2.23 -32.54
C VAL A 185 -16.69 -2.07 -32.56
N SER A 186 -17.45 -3.01 -32.00
CA SER A 186 -18.92 -2.92 -31.89
C SER A 186 -19.41 -2.09 -30.69
N HIS A 187 -18.52 -1.64 -29.81
CA HIS A 187 -18.88 -0.86 -28.63
C HIS A 187 -19.13 0.61 -28.99
N GLY A 188 -20.01 1.31 -28.27
CA GLY A 188 -20.38 2.71 -28.56
C GLY A 188 -19.19 3.68 -28.64
N LEU A 189 -18.18 3.47 -27.81
CA LEU A 189 -16.92 4.25 -27.81
C LEU A 189 -16.09 4.11 -29.09
N SER A 190 -16.27 3.06 -29.90
CA SER A 190 -15.42 2.86 -31.08
C SER A 190 -15.49 4.05 -32.04
N ARG A 191 -16.68 4.63 -32.20
CA ARG A 191 -16.89 5.84 -32.99
C ARG A 191 -16.10 7.03 -32.46
N GLU A 192 -16.14 7.27 -31.14
CA GLU A 192 -15.42 8.40 -30.54
C GLU A 192 -13.90 8.24 -30.65
N ILE A 193 -13.41 6.99 -30.59
CA ILE A 193 -11.99 6.66 -30.81
C ILE A 193 -11.58 6.97 -32.25
N TYR A 194 -12.36 6.55 -33.26
CA TYR A 194 -12.06 6.88 -34.66
C TYR A 194 -12.11 8.39 -34.93
N GLU A 195 -13.07 9.11 -34.35
CA GLU A 195 -13.11 10.57 -34.45
C GLU A 195 -11.86 11.21 -33.83
N LEU A 196 -11.34 10.68 -32.71
CA LEU A 196 -10.08 11.14 -32.12
C LEU A 196 -8.88 10.85 -33.03
N GLU A 197 -8.86 9.71 -33.74
CA GLU A 197 -7.83 9.44 -34.76
C GLU A 197 -7.89 10.43 -35.93
N ASP A 198 -9.09 10.75 -36.41
CA ASP A 198 -9.31 11.73 -37.47
C ASP A 198 -8.86 13.14 -37.05
N ASP A 199 -9.15 13.54 -35.81
CA ASP A 199 -8.76 14.84 -35.24
C ASP A 199 -7.23 15.00 -35.14
N VAL A 200 -6.50 13.92 -34.80
CA VAL A 200 -5.03 13.92 -34.70
C VAL A 200 -4.36 13.86 -36.08
N GLY A 201 -5.02 13.22 -37.05
CA GLY A 201 -4.54 13.04 -38.42
C GLY A 201 -3.61 11.84 -38.61
N ALA A 202 -3.57 11.29 -39.83
CA ALA A 202 -2.82 10.07 -40.15
C ALA A 202 -1.28 10.22 -40.14
N ASP A 203 -0.77 11.45 -40.28
CA ASP A 203 0.67 11.73 -40.52
C ASP A 203 1.43 12.15 -39.25
N THR A 204 0.74 12.29 -38.11
CA THR A 204 1.32 12.65 -36.82
C THR A 204 1.74 11.39 -36.06
N ARG A 205 2.88 10.81 -36.44
CA ARG A 205 3.61 9.87 -35.59
C ARG A 205 4.49 10.67 -34.63
N GLY A 206 4.25 10.58 -33.32
CA GLY A 206 5.07 11.25 -32.30
C GLY A 206 4.28 11.97 -31.21
N ALA A 207 4.90 12.98 -30.58
CA ALA A 207 4.39 13.69 -29.40
C ALA A 207 2.95 14.23 -29.54
N ALA A 208 2.56 14.68 -30.73
CA ALA A 208 1.21 15.20 -31.00
C ALA A 208 0.08 14.19 -30.70
N ARG A 209 0.33 12.86 -30.79
CA ARG A 209 -0.67 11.83 -30.44
C ARG A 209 -1.04 11.81 -28.95
N PHE A 210 -0.16 12.32 -28.10
CA PHE A 210 -0.35 12.33 -26.65
C PHE A 210 -0.92 13.65 -26.11
N GLU A 211 -0.90 14.71 -26.93
CA GLU A 211 -1.39 16.04 -26.58
C GLU A 211 -2.89 16.17 -26.78
N THR A 212 -3.44 15.57 -27.84
CA THR A 212 -4.88 15.59 -28.11
C THR A 212 -5.60 14.57 -27.23
N THR A 213 -6.57 15.04 -26.45
CA THR A 213 -7.43 14.20 -25.61
C THR A 213 -8.89 14.37 -25.99
N LYS A 214 -9.71 13.35 -25.71
CA LYS A 214 -11.16 13.40 -25.93
C LYS A 214 -11.90 12.86 -24.71
N PHE A 215 -12.79 13.66 -24.14
CA PHE A 215 -13.69 13.22 -23.08
C PHE A 215 -14.69 12.20 -23.60
N MET A 216 -14.83 11.11 -22.86
CA MET A 216 -15.79 10.05 -23.16
C MET A 216 -17.20 10.51 -22.84
N THR A 217 -18.15 10.33 -23.77
CA THR A 217 -19.55 10.63 -23.46
C THR A 217 -20.17 9.51 -22.63
N ALA A 218 -20.98 9.87 -21.63
CA ALA A 218 -21.66 8.90 -20.77
C ALA A 218 -22.54 7.91 -21.56
N ALA A 219 -23.11 8.35 -22.69
CA ALA A 219 -23.93 7.50 -23.56
C ALA A 219 -23.09 6.44 -24.30
N ALA A 220 -21.93 6.83 -24.84
CA ALA A 220 -21.05 5.90 -25.55
C ALA A 220 -20.29 4.97 -24.60
N SER A 221 -19.94 5.46 -23.41
CA SER A 221 -19.10 4.78 -22.42
C SER A 221 -19.85 3.89 -21.44
N GLY A 222 -21.19 3.91 -21.43
CA GLY A 222 -21.97 3.25 -20.39
C GLY A 222 -21.78 3.90 -19.01
N CYS A 223 -21.75 5.23 -18.98
CA CYS A 223 -21.56 6.07 -17.80
C CYS A 223 -20.16 6.02 -17.16
N MET A 224 -19.14 5.54 -17.88
CA MET A 224 -17.74 5.76 -17.48
C MET A 224 -17.32 7.21 -17.76
N ASN A 225 -16.64 7.82 -16.80
CA ASN A 225 -16.05 9.15 -16.92
C ASN A 225 -14.54 9.05 -17.11
N GLY A 226 -14.00 9.87 -18.00
CA GLY A 226 -12.56 9.99 -18.24
C GLY A 226 -12.26 10.53 -19.63
N GLU A 227 -10.97 10.70 -19.91
CA GLU A 227 -10.45 11.12 -21.20
C GLU A 227 -9.73 9.97 -21.90
N MET A 228 -9.86 9.92 -23.22
CA MET A 228 -9.12 9.03 -24.10
C MET A 228 -7.98 9.81 -24.76
N VAL A 229 -6.85 9.13 -24.93
CA VAL A 229 -5.67 9.61 -25.66
C VAL A 229 -5.21 8.47 -26.56
N LEU A 230 -4.73 8.76 -27.76
CA LEU A 230 -4.26 7.71 -28.66
C LEU A 230 -3.02 7.01 -28.08
N VAL A 231 -2.92 5.70 -28.34
CA VAL A 231 -1.67 4.97 -28.08
C VAL A 231 -0.58 5.45 -29.03
N GLY A 232 0.69 5.26 -28.64
CA GLY A 232 1.84 5.61 -29.48
C GLY A 232 1.96 4.77 -30.76
N GLY A 233 1.31 3.59 -30.80
CA GLY A 233 1.25 2.70 -31.96
C GLY A 233 -0.05 2.82 -32.76
N GLU A 234 -0.37 1.76 -33.50
CA GLU A 234 -1.67 1.61 -34.16
C GLU A 234 -2.76 1.37 -33.11
N THR A 235 -3.88 2.09 -33.20
CA THR A 235 -5.02 1.97 -32.29
C THR A 235 -5.72 0.62 -32.44
N CYS A 236 -5.75 0.08 -33.66
CA CYS A 236 -6.33 -1.24 -33.94
C CYS A 236 -5.46 -1.99 -34.95
N PRO A 237 -4.32 -2.56 -34.54
CA PRO A 237 -3.49 -3.37 -35.42
C PRO A 237 -4.29 -4.59 -35.87
N THR A 238 -4.30 -4.90 -37.16
CA THR A 238 -5.08 -6.02 -37.73
C THR A 238 -4.58 -7.39 -37.28
N ARG A 239 -3.28 -7.48 -36.96
CA ARG A 239 -2.61 -8.68 -36.50
C ARG A 239 -1.86 -8.38 -35.20
N MET A 240 -2.07 -9.18 -34.18
CA MET A 240 -1.33 -9.07 -32.92
C MET A 240 -0.49 -10.33 -32.69
N PRO A 241 0.85 -10.23 -32.77
CA PRO A 241 1.71 -11.36 -32.49
C PRO A 241 1.63 -11.72 -31.00
N THR A 242 1.58 -13.02 -30.71
CA THR A 242 1.59 -13.50 -29.33
C THR A 242 2.99 -13.40 -28.71
N PRO A 243 3.11 -12.92 -27.46
CA PRO A 243 4.38 -13.02 -26.73
C PRO A 243 4.62 -14.44 -26.21
N MET A 244 3.61 -15.32 -26.24
CA MET A 244 3.65 -16.66 -25.66
C MET A 244 3.97 -17.70 -26.72
N LYS A 245 5.07 -18.45 -26.55
CA LYS A 245 5.50 -19.51 -27.50
C LYS A 245 4.44 -20.60 -27.76
N CYS A 246 3.46 -20.75 -26.88
CA CYS A 246 2.44 -21.79 -26.93
C CYS A 246 1.09 -21.31 -27.48
N MET A 247 0.97 -20.05 -27.90
CA MET A 247 -0.27 -19.49 -28.44
C MET A 247 -0.07 -19.05 -29.89
N ALA A 248 -1.16 -19.02 -30.66
CA ALA A 248 -1.13 -18.48 -32.00
C ALA A 248 -1.30 -16.96 -31.97
N ASP A 249 -0.82 -16.30 -33.03
CA ASP A 249 -1.05 -14.87 -33.25
C ASP A 249 -2.55 -14.61 -33.46
N ILE A 250 -3.02 -13.45 -33.01
CA ILE A 250 -4.40 -13.02 -33.25
C ILE A 250 -4.44 -12.41 -34.64
N GLU A 251 -5.09 -13.12 -35.54
CA GLU A 251 -5.41 -12.64 -36.88
C GLU A 251 -6.80 -11.96 -36.87
N ASN A 252 -6.96 -10.84 -37.56
CA ASN A 252 -8.20 -10.04 -37.60
C ASN A 252 -8.64 -9.52 -36.21
N ASN A 253 -7.75 -8.81 -35.53
CA ASN A 253 -8.09 -8.13 -34.28
C ASN A 253 -9.19 -7.07 -34.49
N GLN A 254 -10.17 -7.08 -33.59
CA GLN A 254 -11.34 -6.19 -33.58
C GLN A 254 -11.42 -5.38 -32.28
N VAL A 255 -10.29 -5.23 -31.59
CA VAL A 255 -10.17 -4.48 -30.34
C VAL A 255 -9.29 -3.26 -30.58
N LEU A 256 -9.86 -2.09 -30.31
CA LEU A 256 -9.21 -0.80 -30.27
C LEU A 256 -8.51 -0.63 -28.92
N ALA A 257 -7.34 -0.01 -28.91
CA ALA A 257 -6.58 0.35 -27.72
C ALA A 257 -6.35 1.86 -27.68
N VAL A 258 -6.76 2.50 -26.60
CA VAL A 258 -6.48 3.91 -26.29
C VAL A 258 -5.94 4.02 -24.88
N CYS A 259 -5.12 5.04 -24.62
CA CYS A 259 -4.76 5.41 -23.26
C CYS A 259 -5.98 6.06 -22.58
N PHE A 260 -6.17 5.77 -21.30
CA PHE A 260 -7.27 6.26 -20.48
C PHE A 260 -6.71 7.14 -19.36
N LYS A 261 -7.25 8.35 -19.25
CA LYS A 261 -6.93 9.28 -18.16
C LYS A 261 -8.18 9.44 -17.28
N LEU A 262 -8.01 9.14 -16.01
CA LEU A 262 -9.01 9.46 -15.00
C LEU A 262 -9.14 10.98 -14.83
N PRO A 263 -10.32 11.48 -14.43
CA PRO A 263 -10.50 12.86 -13.98
C PRO A 263 -9.49 13.25 -12.89
N GLY A 264 -9.21 14.55 -12.76
CA GLY A 264 -8.19 15.07 -11.84
C GLY A 264 -8.46 14.73 -10.36
N PRO A 265 -7.45 14.75 -9.47
CA PRO A 265 -7.63 14.44 -8.03
C PRO A 265 -8.76 15.20 -7.33
N LEU A 266 -8.91 16.51 -7.61
CA LEU A 266 -9.98 17.33 -7.02
C LEU A 266 -11.38 16.94 -7.50
N GLU A 267 -11.49 16.40 -8.70
CA GLU A 267 -12.73 15.87 -9.27
C GLU A 267 -13.04 14.44 -8.80
N ARG A 268 -12.05 13.78 -8.18
CA ARG A 268 -12.15 12.43 -7.62
C ARG A 268 -12.47 12.39 -6.12
N PHE A 269 -12.51 13.54 -5.43
CA PHE A 269 -12.89 13.55 -4.02
C PHE A 269 -14.33 13.07 -3.85
N VAL A 270 -14.49 11.91 -3.22
CA VAL A 270 -15.80 11.38 -2.85
C VAL A 270 -15.99 11.63 -1.36
N PRO A 271 -16.86 12.57 -0.96
CA PRO A 271 -17.15 12.77 0.45
C PRO A 271 -17.72 11.47 1.04
N PRO A 272 -17.45 11.15 2.32
CA PRO A 272 -17.93 9.94 2.97
C PRO A 272 -19.43 10.07 3.33
N VAL A 273 -20.27 10.25 2.31
CA VAL A 273 -21.71 10.43 2.40
C VAL A 273 -22.41 9.51 1.39
N LEU A 274 -23.62 9.09 1.72
CA LEU A 274 -24.45 8.36 0.77
C LEU A 274 -24.88 9.30 -0.36
N MET A 275 -24.61 8.88 -1.59
CA MET A 275 -25.01 9.64 -2.77
C MET A 275 -26.55 9.68 -2.88
N PRO A 276 -27.12 10.80 -3.38
CA PRO A 276 -28.56 10.87 -3.66
C PRO A 276 -29.00 9.72 -4.57
N GLY A 277 -30.08 9.02 -4.19
CA GLY A 277 -30.59 7.86 -4.92
C GLY A 277 -29.93 6.52 -4.56
N ALA A 278 -29.00 6.49 -3.59
CA ALA A 278 -28.46 5.23 -3.07
C ALA A 278 -29.57 4.35 -2.47
N MET A 279 -29.68 3.11 -2.97
CA MET A 279 -30.58 2.10 -2.43
C MET A 279 -29.81 1.24 -1.43
N LEU A 280 -30.25 1.25 -0.16
CA LEU A 280 -29.64 0.43 0.88
C LEU A 280 -30.09 -1.03 0.73
N PRO A 281 -29.17 -1.99 0.91
CA PRO A 281 -29.54 -3.40 0.95
C PRO A 281 -30.35 -3.73 2.22
N ASP A 282 -31.11 -4.82 2.16
CA ASP A 282 -31.88 -5.29 3.31
C ASP A 282 -30.96 -5.62 4.51
N PRO A 283 -31.32 -5.24 5.75
CA PRO A 283 -30.53 -5.57 6.94
C PRO A 283 -30.39 -7.08 7.14
N VAL A 284 -29.14 -7.54 7.30
CA VAL A 284 -28.82 -8.96 7.56
C VAL A 284 -28.71 -9.28 9.05
N VAL A 285 -28.47 -8.26 9.89
CA VAL A 285 -28.33 -8.38 11.36
C VAL A 285 -29.72 -8.40 12.00
N GLY A 286 -30.03 -9.46 12.75
CA GLY A 286 -31.29 -9.60 13.49
C GLY A 286 -31.12 -9.52 15.01
N GLU A 287 -32.22 -9.69 15.76
CA GLU A 287 -32.22 -9.60 17.23
C GLU A 287 -31.25 -10.59 17.91
N ARG A 288 -31.04 -11.77 17.32
CA ARG A 288 -30.12 -12.79 17.83
C ARG A 288 -28.65 -12.41 17.72
N ASP A 289 -28.33 -11.48 16.82
CA ASP A 289 -26.98 -11.00 16.55
C ASP A 289 -26.65 -9.78 17.42
N MET A 290 -27.67 -9.19 18.07
CA MET A 290 -27.49 -8.07 18.98
C MET A 290 -26.81 -8.55 20.25
N PRO A 291 -25.71 -7.90 20.69
CA PRO A 291 -25.12 -8.21 21.98
C PRO A 291 -26.16 -7.97 23.09
N PRO A 292 -26.10 -8.71 24.20
CA PRO A 292 -26.93 -8.41 25.36
C PRO A 292 -26.67 -6.95 25.80
N PRO A 293 -27.66 -6.28 26.40
CA PRO A 293 -27.50 -4.90 26.84
C PRO A 293 -26.25 -4.77 27.72
N PRO A 294 -25.44 -3.72 27.52
CA PRO A 294 -24.20 -3.55 28.26
C PRO A 294 -24.52 -3.47 29.75
N LYS A 295 -23.87 -4.35 30.53
CA LYS A 295 -24.02 -4.36 31.98
C LYS A 295 -23.42 -3.07 32.53
N LEU A 296 -24.22 -2.24 33.18
CA LEU A 296 -23.74 -0.97 33.73
C LEU A 296 -22.73 -1.26 34.85
N TRP A 297 -21.57 -0.61 34.79
CA TRP A 297 -20.44 -0.84 35.71
C TRP A 297 -20.76 -0.60 37.20
N HIS A 298 -21.92 -0.01 37.51
CA HIS A 298 -22.38 0.33 38.85
C HIS A 298 -23.54 -0.55 39.36
N GLU A 299 -24.04 -1.50 38.56
CA GLU A 299 -25.21 -2.31 38.93
C GLU A 299 -24.89 -3.57 39.74
N ASP A 300 -23.63 -4.00 39.84
CA ASP A 300 -23.23 -5.16 40.66
C ASP A 300 -22.00 -4.90 41.55
N ALA A 301 -22.25 -4.29 42.72
CA ALA A 301 -21.80 -4.73 44.06
C ALA A 301 -21.72 -3.54 45.06
N PRO A 302 -22.21 -3.72 46.31
CA PRO A 302 -21.96 -2.76 47.38
C PRO A 302 -20.46 -2.73 47.71
N ARG A 303 -19.87 -1.54 47.63
CA ARG A 303 -18.45 -1.28 47.95
C ARG A 303 -18.17 -1.61 49.41
N GLY A 304 -17.56 -2.77 49.68
CA GLY A 304 -16.77 -2.99 50.89
C GLY A 304 -15.36 -2.41 50.71
N PRO A 305 -14.74 -1.79 51.74
CA PRO A 305 -13.42 -1.24 51.63
C PRO A 305 -12.40 -2.39 51.61
N HIS A 306 -11.45 -2.33 50.67
CA HIS A 306 -10.37 -3.29 50.43
C HIS A 306 -10.70 -4.50 49.55
N GLN A 307 -10.63 -4.29 48.23
CA GLN A 307 -10.04 -5.25 47.29
C GLN A 307 -9.83 -4.58 45.92
N SER A 308 -8.60 -4.12 45.66
CA SER A 308 -8.14 -3.82 44.31
C SER A 308 -7.92 -5.15 43.58
N ARG A 309 -8.91 -5.57 42.78
CA ARG A 309 -8.79 -6.74 41.92
C ARG A 309 -8.57 -6.29 40.49
N GLU A 310 -7.52 -6.81 39.86
CA GLU A 310 -7.24 -6.61 38.43
C GLU A 310 -8.50 -6.89 37.59
N MET A 311 -8.80 -5.97 36.68
CA MET A 311 -9.85 -6.13 35.67
C MET A 311 -9.46 -7.29 34.75
N PRO A 312 -10.33 -8.30 34.51
CA PRO A 312 -10.02 -9.34 33.56
C PRO A 312 -10.06 -8.77 32.14
N HIS A 313 -8.92 -8.86 31.44
CA HIS A 313 -8.80 -8.55 30.02
C HIS A 313 -9.76 -9.44 29.20
N PRO A 314 -10.50 -8.90 28.20
CA PRO A 314 -11.56 -9.63 27.47
C PRO A 314 -11.06 -10.79 26.57
N SER A 315 -9.77 -11.14 26.63
CA SER A 315 -9.16 -12.18 25.78
C SER A 315 -8.88 -13.50 26.51
N ARG A 316 -9.44 -13.72 27.71
CA ARG A 316 -9.34 -15.00 28.41
C ARG A 316 -10.71 -15.70 28.46
N PRO A 317 -10.98 -16.67 27.56
CA PRO A 317 -12.16 -17.51 27.71
C PRO A 317 -11.95 -18.41 28.93
N GLN A 318 -12.72 -18.17 29.99
CA GLN A 318 -12.89 -19.14 31.06
C GLN A 318 -13.92 -20.17 30.59
N GLY A 319 -13.44 -21.39 30.28
CA GLY A 319 -14.26 -22.60 30.22
C GLY A 319 -15.47 -22.57 29.28
N GLY A 320 -15.25 -22.88 28.00
CA GLY A 320 -16.28 -23.31 27.07
C GLY A 320 -15.72 -24.42 26.18
N GLN A 321 -16.43 -25.54 26.08
CA GLN A 321 -16.03 -26.75 25.35
C GLN A 321 -15.69 -26.49 23.87
N PRO A 322 -14.83 -27.32 23.25
CA PRO A 322 -14.39 -27.10 21.88
C PRO A 322 -15.53 -27.37 20.89
N MET A 323 -15.86 -26.38 20.07
CA MET A 323 -16.71 -26.58 18.89
C MET A 323 -15.98 -27.51 17.91
N GLY A 324 -16.65 -28.62 17.59
CA GLY A 324 -16.10 -29.73 16.81
C GLY A 324 -15.59 -29.32 15.44
N LEU A 325 -14.40 -29.83 15.13
CA LEU A 325 -13.94 -30.06 13.76
C LEU A 325 -14.85 -31.11 13.12
N GLY A 326 -15.35 -30.81 11.92
CA GLY A 326 -16.12 -31.74 11.11
C GLY A 326 -15.39 -33.06 10.92
N GLY A 327 -15.93 -34.11 11.53
CA GLY A 327 -15.51 -35.49 11.33
C GLY A 327 -16.06 -36.03 10.02
N GLY A 328 -15.18 -36.59 9.20
CA GLY A 328 -15.50 -37.26 7.95
C GLY A 328 -16.46 -38.44 8.17
N GLY A 329 -17.32 -38.64 7.18
CA GLY A 329 -18.21 -39.78 7.10
C GLY A 329 -17.41 -41.09 7.03
N GLY A 330 -17.63 -41.96 8.02
CA GLY A 330 -17.24 -43.35 8.03
C GLY A 330 -18.47 -44.21 8.28
N GLY A 331 -18.76 -45.10 7.32
CA GLY A 331 -20.01 -45.85 7.19
C GLY A 331 -20.38 -46.74 8.38
N GLY A 332 -21.69 -46.91 8.54
CA GLY A 332 -22.30 -47.82 9.50
C GLY A 332 -22.07 -49.28 9.12
N GLY A 333 -21.36 -50.00 9.99
CA GLY A 333 -21.42 -51.46 10.08
C GLY A 333 -22.51 -51.84 11.09
N GLY A 334 -23.64 -52.34 10.60
CA GLY A 334 -24.68 -52.93 11.42
C GLY A 334 -24.26 -54.32 11.89
N GLY A 335 -24.17 -54.50 13.21
CA GLY A 335 -24.07 -55.80 13.87
C GLY A 335 -25.33 -56.06 14.67
N GLY A 336 -26.31 -56.73 14.04
CA GLY A 336 -27.42 -57.37 14.73
C GLY A 336 -27.06 -58.83 14.98
N GLY A 337 -27.12 -59.27 16.23
CA GLY A 337 -27.07 -60.68 16.60
C GLY A 337 -28.48 -61.20 16.91
N GLY A 338 -28.70 -62.49 16.66
CA GLY A 338 -29.69 -63.30 17.38
C GLY A 338 -30.73 -64.01 16.52
N ASP A 339 -30.60 -65.34 16.50
CA ASP A 339 -31.64 -66.37 16.52
C ASP A 339 -32.52 -66.64 15.28
N GLY A 340 -32.49 -67.92 14.84
CA GLY A 340 -33.43 -68.53 13.89
C GLY A 340 -32.79 -69.49 12.92
#